data_AF-A0A2E7SQU6-F1
#
_entry.id   AF-A0A2E7SQU6-F1
#
_cell.length_a   1.000
_cell.length_b   1.000
_cell.length_c   1.000
_cell.angle_alpha   90.00
_cell.angle_beta   90.00
_cell.angle_gamma   90.00
#
_symmetry.space_group_name_H-M   'P 1'
#
loop_
_entity.id
_entity.type
_entity.pdbx_description
1 polymer ?
#
loop_
_entity_poly.entity_id
_entity_poly.type
_entity_poly.pdbx_seq_one_letter_code
_entity_poly.pdbx_strand_id
1 'polypeptide(L)'
;MSRELISSGAKWESEVGYSRAVRTGDQVYVSGTTSVDHRGRVVAPEDAAAQTRRIFEIISNALSETGASLEDVVRTRMFVTDIASDAVAVGKVHGELLKEIRPAATMVEVARLIDPKLRVEIEVDAVAGCGGCDAVILAGGESRRMGRAKHSLRLGGRTLLSHTKSALQSLGWQPRVVSNDLQPGLGPLGGIMTALQQTNHSRVMFVGCDMPFISGDLLSDFFGAATSGAGALFTQHSKGLGFPFLLRRENLAIVEKQISKGELSLQRLAKRLAARAWVPSTEVQSSLYNINTPEDFAEAKRRWREAGR
;
A
#
# COMPACT_ATOMS: atom_id res chain seq x y z
N MET A 1 -7.29 -22.89 -3.77
CA MET A 1 -7.07 -21.72 -2.89
C MET A 1 -6.29 -22.20 -1.67
N SER A 2 -5.17 -21.57 -1.32
CA SER A 2 -4.44 -21.87 -0.09
C SER A 2 -5.15 -21.23 1.10
N ARG A 3 -5.30 -22.00 2.18
CA ARG A 3 -5.80 -21.53 3.47
C ARG A 3 -4.62 -21.37 4.41
N GLU A 4 -4.51 -20.21 5.05
CA GLU A 4 -3.48 -19.89 6.03
C GLU A 4 -4.14 -19.61 7.39
N LEU A 5 -3.54 -20.14 8.45
CA LEU A 5 -4.02 -20.01 9.83
C LEU A 5 -2.97 -19.24 10.62
N ILE A 6 -3.36 -18.11 11.20
CA ILE A 6 -2.53 -17.31 12.10
C ILE A 6 -2.92 -17.61 13.53
N SER A 7 -1.93 -17.90 14.38
CA SER A 7 -2.15 -18.23 15.79
C SER A 7 -1.45 -17.22 16.67
N SER A 8 -2.13 -16.74 17.71
CA SER A 8 -1.48 -15.89 18.73
C SER A 8 -0.71 -16.68 19.78
N GLY A 9 -0.83 -18.02 19.77
CA GLY A 9 -0.25 -18.91 20.77
C GLY A 9 -1.02 -18.94 22.09
N ALA A 10 -2.18 -18.26 22.16
CA ALA A 10 -3.07 -18.33 23.30
C ALA A 10 -3.61 -19.76 23.46
N LYS A 11 -3.56 -20.29 24.70
CA LYS A 11 -4.01 -21.64 25.04
C LYS A 11 -5.42 -21.94 24.50
N TRP A 12 -6.32 -20.95 24.61
CA TRP A 12 -7.71 -21.04 24.16
C TRP A 12 -7.87 -21.35 22.67
N GLU A 13 -6.96 -20.91 21.81
CA GLU A 13 -7.02 -21.20 20.36
C GLU A 13 -6.99 -22.71 20.11
N SER A 14 -6.13 -23.42 20.86
CA SER A 14 -6.03 -24.89 20.78
C SER A 14 -7.16 -25.62 21.51
N GLU A 15 -7.61 -25.11 22.66
CA GLU A 15 -8.65 -25.78 23.47
C GLU A 15 -10.06 -25.60 22.89
N VAL A 16 -10.35 -24.44 22.32
CA VAL A 16 -11.67 -24.09 21.75
C VAL A 16 -11.70 -24.38 20.23
N GLY A 17 -10.56 -24.33 19.55
CA GLY A 17 -10.46 -24.63 18.12
C GLY A 17 -10.73 -23.44 17.21
N TYR A 18 -10.01 -22.33 17.42
CA TYR A 18 -10.05 -21.17 16.53
C TYR A 18 -8.64 -20.64 16.26
N SER A 19 -8.49 -19.82 15.23
CA SER A 19 -7.23 -19.13 14.89
C SER A 19 -7.38 -17.64 15.18
N ARG A 20 -6.29 -16.95 15.54
CA ARG A 20 -6.28 -15.49 15.67
C ARG A 20 -6.79 -14.81 14.40
N ALA A 21 -6.33 -15.30 13.25
CA ALA A 21 -6.88 -14.94 11.95
C ALA A 21 -6.83 -16.12 10.97
N VAL A 22 -7.70 -16.07 9.97
CA VAL A 22 -7.73 -17.02 8.85
C VAL A 22 -7.68 -16.24 7.55
N ARG A 23 -6.78 -16.63 6.65
CA ARG A 23 -6.73 -16.10 5.28
C ARG A 23 -7.11 -17.16 4.27
N THR A 24 -8.00 -16.80 3.34
CA THR A 24 -8.39 -17.63 2.20
C THR A 24 -8.43 -16.76 0.94
N GLY A 25 -7.40 -16.90 0.08
CA GLY A 25 -7.23 -15.99 -1.05
C GLY A 25 -6.85 -14.58 -0.60
N ASP A 26 -7.65 -13.59 -0.96
CA ASP A 26 -7.54 -12.19 -0.52
C ASP A 26 -8.38 -11.89 0.74
N GLN A 27 -9.34 -12.74 1.10
CA GLN A 27 -10.18 -12.56 2.27
C GLN A 27 -9.43 -12.94 3.54
N VAL A 28 -9.48 -12.05 4.53
CA VAL A 28 -8.88 -12.22 5.86
C VAL A 28 -9.96 -12.00 6.92
N TYR A 29 -10.07 -12.95 7.83
CA TYR A 29 -11.03 -12.91 8.95
C TYR A 29 -10.26 -12.93 10.25
N VAL A 30 -10.41 -11.89 11.07
CA VAL A 30 -9.80 -11.79 12.40
C VAL A 30 -10.86 -12.13 13.44
N SER A 31 -10.56 -13.11 14.28
CA SER A 31 -11.46 -13.56 15.35
C SER A 31 -11.78 -12.43 16.33
N GLY A 32 -12.93 -12.55 17.02
CA GLY A 32 -13.31 -11.69 18.13
C GLY A 32 -12.13 -11.45 19.08
N THR A 33 -11.77 -10.18 19.24
CA THR A 33 -10.56 -9.77 19.93
C THR A 33 -10.91 -8.84 21.08
N THR A 34 -10.38 -9.20 22.25
CA THR A 34 -10.55 -8.50 23.53
C THR A 34 -9.21 -7.98 24.04
N SER A 35 -9.25 -7.06 25.00
CA SER A 35 -8.04 -6.43 25.55
C SER A 35 -7.33 -7.33 26.54
N VAL A 36 -6.36 -8.11 26.04
CA VAL A 36 -5.52 -8.99 26.87
C VAL A 36 -4.02 -8.82 26.62
N ASP A 37 -3.22 -9.19 27.60
CA ASP A 37 -1.76 -9.32 27.46
C ASP A 37 -1.36 -10.70 26.89
N HIS A 38 -0.05 -10.92 26.72
CA HIS A 38 0.51 -12.18 26.23
C HIS A 38 0.23 -13.40 27.13
N ARG A 39 -0.24 -13.19 28.36
CA ARG A 39 -0.65 -14.25 29.30
C ARG A 39 -2.16 -14.40 29.38
N GLY A 40 -2.92 -13.68 28.54
CA GLY A 40 -4.38 -13.68 28.54
C GLY A 40 -5.01 -12.88 29.68
N ARG A 41 -4.25 -12.03 30.39
CA ARG A 41 -4.80 -11.18 31.46
C ARG A 41 -5.40 -9.93 30.86
N VAL A 42 -6.56 -9.51 31.38
CA VAL A 42 -7.24 -8.27 30.94
C VAL A 42 -6.34 -7.06 31.14
N VAL A 43 -6.17 -6.26 30.08
CA VAL A 43 -5.42 -5.01 30.09
C VAL A 43 -6.41 -3.84 30.12
N ALA A 44 -6.12 -2.84 30.96
CA ALA A 44 -6.96 -1.67 31.20
C ALA A 44 -8.39 -2.06 31.62
N PRO A 45 -8.55 -2.76 32.76
CA PRO A 45 -9.89 -3.01 33.29
C PRO A 45 -10.62 -1.68 33.47
N GLU A 46 -11.93 -1.66 33.17
CA GLU A 46 -12.81 -0.49 33.32
C GLU A 46 -12.58 0.69 32.34
N ASP A 47 -11.58 0.65 31.47
CA ASP A 47 -11.34 1.70 30.46
C ASP A 47 -11.59 1.18 29.04
N ALA A 48 -12.80 1.41 28.53
CA ALA A 48 -13.20 0.97 27.19
C ALA A 48 -12.34 1.59 26.06
N ALA A 49 -11.83 2.82 26.22
CA ALA A 49 -10.99 3.44 25.21
C ALA A 49 -9.61 2.75 25.16
N ALA A 50 -8.99 2.53 26.32
CA ALA A 50 -7.72 1.83 26.39
C ALA A 50 -7.85 0.36 25.93
N GLN A 51 -8.95 -0.32 26.27
CA GLN A 51 -9.25 -1.65 25.73
C GLN A 51 -9.38 -1.62 24.20
N THR A 52 -10.10 -0.65 23.64
CA THR A 52 -10.26 -0.52 22.19
C THR A 52 -8.93 -0.32 21.47
N ARG A 53 -8.03 0.52 22.01
CA ARG A 53 -6.68 0.72 21.44
C ARG A 53 -5.89 -0.59 21.45
N ARG A 54 -5.90 -1.28 22.59
CA ARG A 54 -5.22 -2.57 22.74
C ARG A 54 -5.76 -3.63 21.78
N ILE A 55 -7.07 -3.67 21.60
CA ILE A 55 -7.73 -4.58 20.64
C ILE A 55 -7.26 -4.31 19.22
N PHE A 56 -7.21 -3.05 18.79
CA PHE A 56 -6.71 -2.71 17.45
C PHE A 56 -5.21 -2.97 17.26
N GLU A 57 -4.38 -2.86 18.30
CA GLU A 57 -2.99 -3.33 18.24
C GLU A 57 -2.91 -4.83 17.93
N ILE A 58 -3.71 -5.64 18.62
CA ILE A 58 -3.75 -7.10 18.41
C ILE A 58 -4.27 -7.43 17.00
N ILE A 59 -5.36 -6.76 16.56
CA ILE A 59 -5.92 -6.93 15.22
C ILE A 59 -4.90 -6.53 14.15
N SER A 60 -4.21 -5.40 14.32
CA SER A 60 -3.19 -4.93 13.37
C SER A 60 -2.05 -5.95 13.22
N ASN A 61 -1.57 -6.51 14.34
CA ASN A 61 -0.56 -7.56 14.31
C ASN A 61 -1.06 -8.81 13.56
N ALA A 62 -2.27 -9.26 13.86
CA ALA A 62 -2.87 -10.41 13.18
C ALA A 62 -3.02 -10.19 11.67
N LEU A 63 -3.47 -9.00 11.24
CA LEU A 63 -3.56 -8.63 9.83
C LEU A 63 -2.17 -8.65 9.17
N SER A 64 -1.14 -8.12 9.85
CA SER A 64 0.22 -8.05 9.30
C SER A 64 0.83 -9.43 9.03
N GLU A 65 0.55 -10.42 9.88
CA GLU A 65 0.98 -11.81 9.65
C GLU A 65 0.33 -12.43 8.41
N THR A 66 -0.83 -11.92 8.00
CA THR A 66 -1.49 -12.32 6.74
C THR A 66 -1.05 -11.49 5.54
N GLY A 67 -0.19 -10.49 5.68
CA GLY A 67 0.16 -9.52 4.63
C GLY A 67 -0.95 -8.52 4.30
N ALA A 68 -1.93 -8.35 5.20
CA ALA A 68 -2.96 -7.33 5.16
C ALA A 68 -2.67 -6.22 6.19
N SER A 69 -3.45 -5.15 6.15
CA SER A 69 -3.31 -4.00 7.05
C SER A 69 -4.68 -3.46 7.47
N LEU A 70 -4.71 -2.50 8.41
CA LEU A 70 -5.97 -1.85 8.81
C LEU A 70 -6.68 -1.17 7.63
N GLU A 71 -5.96 -0.72 6.60
CA GLU A 71 -6.58 -0.14 5.41
C GLU A 71 -7.36 -1.15 4.57
N ASP A 72 -7.03 -2.43 4.70
CA ASP A 72 -7.72 -3.51 4.03
C ASP A 72 -9.01 -3.92 4.75
N VAL A 73 -9.30 -3.33 5.92
CA VAL A 73 -10.50 -3.61 6.71
C VAL A 73 -11.72 -3.07 5.98
N VAL A 74 -12.62 -3.98 5.63
CA VAL A 74 -13.89 -3.66 4.97
C VAL A 74 -15.06 -3.70 5.95
N ARG A 75 -14.90 -4.37 7.09
CA ARG A 75 -15.93 -4.45 8.14
C ARG A 75 -15.35 -4.50 9.55
N THR A 76 -16.02 -3.80 10.47
CA THR A 76 -15.84 -3.90 11.92
C THR A 76 -17.16 -4.26 12.58
N ARG A 77 -17.15 -5.22 13.51
CA ARG A 77 -18.27 -5.53 14.41
C ARG A 77 -17.78 -5.31 15.84
N MET A 78 -18.44 -4.43 16.57
CA MET A 78 -18.06 -4.01 17.92
C MET A 78 -19.16 -4.43 18.90
N PHE A 79 -18.80 -5.26 19.88
CA PHE A 79 -19.68 -5.73 20.93
C PHE A 79 -19.29 -5.04 22.23
N VAL A 80 -20.21 -4.28 22.82
CA VAL A 80 -19.97 -3.45 24.02
C VAL A 80 -20.89 -3.91 25.15
N THR A 81 -20.41 -3.99 26.39
CA THR A 81 -21.25 -4.47 27.51
C THR A 81 -22.15 -3.41 28.12
N ASP A 82 -21.76 -2.14 28.03
CA ASP A 82 -22.56 -0.98 28.43
C ASP A 82 -22.40 0.10 27.36
N ILE A 83 -23.31 0.09 26.38
CA ILE A 83 -23.23 0.98 25.23
C ILE A 83 -23.49 2.43 25.63
N ALA A 84 -24.28 2.65 26.69
CA ALA A 84 -24.62 3.98 27.16
C ALA A 84 -23.39 4.71 27.71
N SER A 85 -22.53 4.01 28.45
CA SER A 85 -21.30 4.60 28.99
C SER A 85 -20.12 4.56 28.03
N ASP A 86 -19.95 3.48 27.26
CA ASP A 86 -18.69 3.22 26.56
C ASP A 86 -18.72 3.58 25.05
N ALA A 87 -19.88 3.70 24.39
CA ALA A 87 -19.95 3.83 22.93
C ALA A 87 -19.19 5.04 22.36
N VAL A 88 -19.24 6.18 23.06
CA VAL A 88 -18.51 7.40 22.63
C VAL A 88 -17.00 7.19 22.69
N ALA A 89 -16.52 6.53 23.76
CA ALA A 89 -15.11 6.25 23.96
C ALA A 89 -14.58 5.25 22.91
N VAL A 90 -15.33 4.17 22.68
CA VAL A 90 -15.01 3.16 21.65
C VAL A 90 -15.04 3.78 20.24
N GLY A 91 -16.10 4.53 19.93
CA GLY A 91 -16.27 5.19 18.63
C GLY A 91 -15.18 6.22 18.34
N LYS A 92 -14.71 6.96 19.36
CA LYS A 92 -13.61 7.91 19.19
C LYS A 92 -12.31 7.20 18.81
N VAL A 93 -11.95 6.10 19.50
CA VAL A 93 -10.75 5.33 19.17
C VAL A 93 -10.86 4.66 17.80
N HIS A 94 -12.03 4.11 17.46
CA HIS A 94 -12.30 3.58 16.12
C HIS A 94 -12.07 4.66 15.05
N GLY A 95 -12.61 5.87 15.25
CA GLY A 95 -12.41 7.00 14.36
C GLY A 95 -10.95 7.49 14.26
N GLU A 96 -10.19 7.44 15.36
CA GLU A 96 -8.74 7.74 15.35
C GLU A 96 -7.99 6.86 14.34
N LEU A 97 -8.43 5.60 14.16
CA LEU A 97 -7.74 4.59 13.36
C LEU A 97 -8.35 4.38 11.96
N LEU A 98 -9.67 4.50 11.81
CA LEU A 98 -10.40 4.01 10.64
C LEU A 98 -11.24 5.09 9.92
N LYS A 99 -11.21 6.35 10.35
CA LYS A 99 -12.03 7.43 9.75
C LYS A 99 -11.80 7.65 8.25
N GLU A 100 -10.58 7.43 7.77
CA GLU A 100 -10.25 7.57 6.34
C GLU A 100 -10.56 6.29 5.56
N ILE A 101 -10.48 5.13 6.24
CA ILE A 101 -10.72 3.79 5.66
C ILE A 101 -12.22 3.54 5.47
N ARG A 102 -13.04 4.02 6.41
CA ARG A 102 -14.51 3.98 6.37
C ARG A 102 -15.08 2.57 6.12
N PRO A 103 -14.71 1.56 6.93
CA PRO A 103 -15.29 0.23 6.81
C PRO A 103 -16.79 0.24 7.14
N ALA A 104 -17.53 -0.77 6.67
CA ALA A 104 -18.84 -1.05 7.24
C ALA A 104 -18.68 -1.27 8.76
N ALA A 105 -19.53 -0.64 9.55
CA ALA A 105 -19.40 -0.67 11.01
C ALA A 105 -20.73 -1.00 11.67
N THR A 106 -20.67 -1.86 12.68
CA THR A 106 -21.80 -2.15 13.56
C THR A 106 -21.30 -2.12 15.00
N MET A 107 -22.01 -1.41 15.87
CA MET A 107 -21.82 -1.44 17.31
C MET A 107 -23.12 -1.85 17.96
N VAL A 108 -23.07 -2.88 18.81
CA VAL A 108 -24.24 -3.39 19.55
C VAL A 108 -23.89 -3.59 21.01
N GLU A 109 -24.90 -3.46 21.86
CA GLU A 109 -24.79 -3.87 23.25
C GLU A 109 -24.96 -5.39 23.37
N VAL A 110 -24.14 -6.03 24.20
CA VAL A 110 -24.23 -7.46 24.53
C VAL A 110 -24.32 -7.66 26.04
N ALA A 111 -25.01 -8.72 26.47
CA ALA A 111 -25.27 -8.95 27.89
C ALA A 111 -24.00 -9.16 28.75
N ARG A 112 -22.93 -9.73 28.18
CA ARG A 112 -21.63 -9.95 28.83
C ARG A 112 -20.57 -10.44 27.84
N LEU A 113 -19.30 -10.24 28.19
CA LEU A 113 -18.14 -10.87 27.57
C LEU A 113 -17.60 -11.99 28.49
N ILE A 114 -16.58 -12.73 28.03
CA ILE A 114 -16.04 -13.91 28.72
C ILE A 114 -15.45 -13.60 30.10
N ASP A 115 -14.93 -12.39 30.30
CA ASP A 115 -14.44 -11.88 31.58
C ASP A 115 -15.19 -10.58 31.91
N PRO A 116 -15.72 -10.41 33.14
CA PRO A 116 -16.49 -9.23 33.52
C PRO A 116 -15.70 -7.92 33.49
N LYS A 117 -14.36 -7.95 33.43
CA LYS A 117 -13.51 -6.77 33.28
C LYS A 117 -13.40 -6.31 31.82
N LEU A 118 -13.81 -7.14 30.87
CA LEU A 118 -13.85 -6.78 29.45
C LEU A 118 -15.11 -6.00 29.15
N ARG A 119 -14.95 -4.86 28.48
CA ARG A 119 -16.04 -3.97 28.09
C ARG A 119 -16.33 -4.00 26.59
N VAL A 120 -15.33 -4.39 25.81
CA VAL A 120 -15.37 -4.32 24.34
C VAL A 120 -14.75 -5.58 23.75
N GLU A 121 -15.40 -6.12 22.74
CA GLU A 121 -14.85 -7.13 21.83
C GLU A 121 -15.04 -6.66 20.38
N ILE A 122 -14.03 -6.82 19.54
CA ILE A 122 -14.10 -6.39 18.13
C ILE A 122 -13.71 -7.53 17.20
N GLU A 123 -14.51 -7.71 16.15
CA GLU A 123 -14.26 -8.61 15.03
C GLU A 123 -14.05 -7.79 13.75
N VAL A 124 -13.17 -8.29 12.86
CA VAL A 124 -12.77 -7.60 11.63
C VAL A 124 -12.74 -8.54 10.44
N ASP A 125 -13.36 -8.09 9.33
CA ASP A 125 -13.18 -8.68 8.00
C ASP A 125 -12.32 -7.72 7.16
N ALA A 126 -11.33 -8.26 6.45
CA ALA A 126 -10.45 -7.52 5.56
C ALA A 126 -10.31 -8.21 4.18
N VAL A 127 -10.00 -7.41 3.16
CA VAL A 127 -9.67 -7.90 1.81
C VAL A 127 -8.27 -7.40 1.46
N ALA A 128 -7.28 -8.27 1.56
CA ALA A 128 -5.87 -7.92 1.44
C ALA A 128 -5.57 -7.24 0.08
N GLY A 129 -5.13 -5.98 0.13
CA GLY A 129 -4.89 -5.17 -1.06
C GLY A 129 -6.10 -4.36 -1.54
N CYS A 130 -7.16 -4.22 -0.76
CA CYS A 130 -8.26 -3.30 -1.08
C CYS A 130 -8.05 -1.87 -0.52
N GLY A 131 -7.08 -1.66 0.37
CA GLY A 131 -6.87 -0.39 1.08
C GLY A 131 -6.40 0.80 0.24
N GLY A 132 -5.90 1.87 0.88
CA GLY A 132 -5.45 3.07 0.18
C GLY A 132 -4.22 2.84 -0.72
N CYS A 133 -3.93 3.79 -1.60
CA CYS A 133 -2.70 3.80 -2.38
C CYS A 133 -2.23 5.23 -2.60
N ASP A 134 -0.97 5.51 -2.28
CA ASP A 134 -0.30 6.73 -2.74
C ASP A 134 0.15 6.57 -4.19
N ALA A 135 0.08 7.65 -4.98
CA ALA A 135 0.82 7.76 -6.22
C ALA A 135 2.05 8.63 -6.01
N VAL A 136 3.21 8.11 -6.40
CA VAL A 136 4.49 8.78 -6.31
C VAL A 136 5.13 8.84 -7.69
N ILE A 137 5.48 10.05 -8.11
CA ILE A 137 6.32 10.26 -9.29
C ILE A 137 7.77 10.37 -8.82
N LEU A 138 8.60 9.43 -9.24
CA LEU A 138 10.04 9.47 -8.98
C LEU A 138 10.70 10.40 -10.00
N ALA A 139 11.11 11.57 -9.52
CA ALA A 139 11.87 12.54 -10.29
C ALA A 139 13.35 12.39 -9.94
N GLY A 140 14.17 11.87 -10.84
CA GLY A 140 15.60 11.80 -10.53
C GLY A 140 16.49 11.27 -11.65
N GLY A 141 17.76 11.66 -11.53
CA GLY A 141 18.85 11.33 -12.44
C GLY A 141 19.60 12.58 -12.86
N GLU A 142 20.79 12.82 -12.28
CA GLU A 142 21.74 13.77 -12.86
C GLU A 142 21.95 13.39 -14.32
N SER A 143 21.53 14.27 -15.22
CA SER A 143 21.45 13.99 -16.64
C SER A 143 22.82 14.14 -17.29
N ARG A 144 23.80 13.36 -16.82
CA ARG A 144 25.18 13.37 -17.36
C ARG A 144 25.21 12.95 -18.84
N ARG A 145 24.19 12.21 -19.30
CA ARG A 145 24.04 11.74 -20.70
C ARG A 145 23.28 12.69 -21.64
N MET A 146 22.55 13.68 -21.12
CA MET A 146 21.66 14.55 -21.93
C MET A 146 22.23 15.96 -22.18
N GLY A 147 23.35 16.34 -21.54
CA GLY A 147 23.95 17.68 -21.65
C GLY A 147 23.11 18.84 -21.09
N ARG A 148 21.82 18.62 -20.82
CA ARG A 148 20.88 19.51 -20.11
C ARG A 148 20.11 18.69 -19.07
N ALA A 149 19.66 19.36 -18.01
CA ALA A 149 18.92 18.69 -16.96
C ALA A 149 17.54 18.22 -17.46
N LYS A 150 17.22 16.92 -17.28
CA LYS A 150 15.99 16.25 -17.77
C LYS A 150 14.70 17.01 -17.39
N HIS A 151 14.72 17.73 -16.26
CA HIS A 151 13.59 18.55 -15.79
C HIS A 151 13.21 19.71 -16.73
N SER A 152 14.09 20.17 -17.62
CA SER A 152 13.80 21.25 -18.56
C SER A 152 13.20 20.78 -19.90
N LEU A 153 13.13 19.47 -20.14
CA LEU A 153 12.61 18.92 -21.39
C LEU A 153 11.09 19.14 -21.47
N ARG A 154 10.65 19.65 -22.63
CA ARG A 154 9.24 19.91 -22.92
C ARG A 154 8.78 19.18 -24.17
N LEU A 155 7.64 18.51 -24.06
CA LEU A 155 6.91 17.87 -25.15
C LEU A 155 5.52 18.49 -25.20
N GLY A 156 5.06 18.97 -26.37
CA GLY A 156 3.76 19.67 -26.46
C GLY A 156 3.64 20.87 -25.50
N GLY A 157 4.73 21.62 -25.28
CA GLY A 157 4.77 22.78 -24.38
C GLY A 157 4.82 22.48 -22.87
N ARG A 158 4.54 21.24 -22.44
CA ARG A 158 4.57 20.82 -21.03
C ARG A 158 5.84 20.03 -20.70
N THR A 159 6.26 20.04 -19.44
CA THR A 159 7.38 19.20 -18.99
C THR A 159 6.98 17.72 -18.97
N LEU A 160 7.95 16.80 -19.07
CA LEU A 160 7.67 15.35 -18.97
C LEU A 160 6.98 14.97 -17.66
N LEU A 161 7.41 15.60 -16.55
CA LEU A 161 6.78 15.49 -15.25
C LEU A 161 5.31 15.92 -15.28
N SER A 162 5.00 17.03 -15.96
CA SER A 162 3.62 17.54 -16.06
C SER A 162 2.70 16.60 -16.83
N HIS A 163 3.20 15.89 -17.85
CA HIS A 163 2.42 14.85 -18.54
C HIS A 163 2.09 13.69 -17.61
N THR A 164 3.10 13.16 -16.91
CA THR A 164 2.92 12.07 -15.93
C THR A 164 1.94 12.47 -14.82
N LYS A 165 2.08 13.69 -14.29
CA LYS A 165 1.19 14.23 -13.27
C LYS A 165 -0.24 14.35 -13.78
N SER A 166 -0.44 14.82 -15.00
CA SER A 166 -1.77 14.97 -15.61
C SER A 166 -2.48 13.62 -15.76
N ALA A 167 -1.77 12.55 -16.10
CA ALA A 167 -2.33 11.20 -16.25
C ALA A 167 -2.82 10.61 -14.92
N LEU A 168 -2.10 10.88 -13.81
CA LEU A 168 -2.55 10.48 -12.47
C LEU A 168 -3.73 11.34 -12.00
N GLN A 169 -3.68 12.64 -12.26
CA GLN A 169 -4.76 13.57 -11.90
C GLN A 169 -6.07 13.30 -12.65
N SER A 170 -6.04 12.79 -13.89
CA SER A 170 -7.26 12.39 -14.60
C SER A 170 -7.99 11.22 -13.95
N LEU A 171 -7.31 10.45 -13.11
CA LEU A 171 -7.91 9.39 -12.29
C LEU A 171 -8.37 9.91 -10.91
N GLY A 172 -8.25 11.20 -10.63
CA GLY A 172 -8.56 11.80 -9.34
C GLY A 172 -7.42 11.71 -8.31
N TRP A 173 -6.24 11.25 -8.69
CA TRP A 173 -5.11 11.11 -7.78
C TRP A 173 -4.35 12.42 -7.61
N GLN A 174 -3.82 12.67 -6.41
CA GLN A 174 -2.91 13.79 -6.13
C GLN A 174 -1.49 13.25 -5.94
N PRO A 175 -0.70 13.11 -7.01
CA PRO A 175 0.58 12.43 -6.90
C PRO A 175 1.62 13.30 -6.19
N ARG A 176 2.39 12.66 -5.30
CA ARG A 176 3.58 13.26 -4.69
C ARG A 176 4.76 13.13 -5.64
N VAL A 177 5.57 14.17 -5.75
CA VAL A 177 6.82 14.11 -6.53
C VAL A 177 7.97 13.95 -5.54
N VAL A 178 8.70 12.84 -5.65
CA VAL A 178 9.85 12.57 -4.78
C VAL A 178 11.11 12.68 -5.61
N SER A 179 12.02 13.56 -5.17
CA SER A 179 13.34 13.67 -5.79
C SER A 179 14.32 12.65 -5.22
N ASN A 180 15.05 11.96 -6.09
CA ASN A 180 16.17 11.10 -5.65
C ASN A 180 17.31 11.90 -5.01
N ASP A 181 17.37 13.22 -5.23
CA ASP A 181 18.44 14.10 -4.72
C ASP A 181 18.35 14.33 -3.20
N LEU A 182 17.20 14.00 -2.58
CA LEU A 182 17.06 14.03 -1.12
C LEU A 182 17.98 13.02 -0.42
N GLN A 183 18.45 12.00 -1.14
CA GLN A 183 19.45 11.04 -0.68
C GLN A 183 20.50 10.80 -1.77
N PRO A 184 21.53 11.66 -1.84
CA PRO A 184 22.54 11.63 -2.90
C PRO A 184 23.17 10.24 -3.07
N GLY A 185 23.29 9.78 -4.32
CA GLY A 185 23.99 8.55 -4.67
C GLY A 185 23.17 7.25 -4.58
N LEU A 186 21.93 7.27 -4.10
CA LEU A 186 21.11 6.06 -3.94
C LEU A 186 20.22 5.71 -5.15
N GLY A 187 20.24 6.53 -6.20
CA GLY A 187 19.44 6.32 -7.41
C GLY A 187 17.93 6.26 -7.12
N PRO A 188 17.14 5.48 -7.89
CA PRO A 188 15.69 5.38 -7.69
C PRO A 188 15.30 4.76 -6.35
N LEU A 189 16.18 3.96 -5.73
CA LEU A 189 15.91 3.33 -4.43
C LEU A 189 15.81 4.35 -3.29
N GLY A 190 16.56 5.45 -3.35
CA GLY A 190 16.44 6.54 -2.37
C GLY A 190 15.06 7.20 -2.40
N GLY A 191 14.52 7.44 -3.60
CA GLY A 191 13.16 7.94 -3.78
C GLY A 191 12.09 6.95 -3.32
N ILE A 192 12.27 5.65 -3.60
CA ILE A 192 11.37 4.58 -3.13
C ILE A 192 11.35 4.53 -1.59
N MET A 193 12.53 4.53 -0.96
CA MET A 193 12.64 4.49 0.50
C MET A 193 11.97 5.70 1.14
N THR A 194 12.24 6.91 0.62
CA THR A 194 11.62 8.15 1.09
C THR A 194 10.09 8.08 1.00
N ALA A 195 9.56 7.61 -0.13
CA ALA A 195 8.13 7.47 -0.32
C ALA A 195 7.48 6.47 0.66
N LEU A 196 8.11 5.30 0.87
CA LEU A 196 7.62 4.27 1.79
C LEU A 196 7.73 4.70 3.27
N GLN A 197 8.71 5.52 3.62
CA GLN A 197 8.83 6.10 4.98
C GLN A 197 7.76 7.16 5.26
N GLN A 198 7.35 7.90 4.22
CA GLN A 198 6.41 9.02 4.33
C GLN A 198 4.97 8.68 3.93
N THR A 199 4.68 7.44 3.51
CA THR A 199 3.31 7.06 3.14
C THR A 199 2.51 6.72 4.39
N ASN A 200 1.26 7.18 4.41
CA ASN A 200 0.27 6.71 5.37
C ASN A 200 -0.51 5.50 4.83
N HIS A 201 -0.38 5.20 3.53
CA HIS A 201 -1.06 4.12 2.86
C HIS A 201 -0.28 2.81 2.91
N SER A 202 -1.02 1.71 2.86
CA SER A 202 -0.51 0.34 2.77
C SER A 202 0.22 0.09 1.46
N ARG A 203 -0.08 0.89 0.41
CA ARG A 203 0.47 0.74 -0.94
C ARG A 203 0.96 2.06 -1.50
N VAL A 204 2.01 1.95 -2.30
CA VAL A 204 2.56 3.09 -3.05
C VAL A 204 2.80 2.64 -4.49
N MET A 205 2.12 3.29 -5.42
CA MET A 205 2.37 3.18 -6.85
C MET A 205 3.45 4.18 -7.25
N PHE A 206 4.47 3.69 -7.93
CA PHE A 206 5.59 4.48 -8.42
C PHE A 206 5.52 4.62 -9.94
N VAL A 207 5.68 5.84 -10.39
CA VAL A 207 5.66 6.22 -11.81
C VAL A 207 6.92 7.03 -12.11
N GLY A 208 7.60 6.74 -13.23
CA GLY A 208 8.74 7.53 -13.70
C GLY A 208 8.31 8.90 -14.23
N CYS A 209 9.11 9.94 -14.00
CA CYS A 209 8.83 11.30 -14.49
C CYS A 209 9.09 11.50 -16.00
N ASP A 210 9.55 10.46 -16.68
CA ASP A 210 10.11 10.45 -18.03
C ASP A 210 9.26 9.66 -19.05
N MET A 211 8.00 9.39 -18.69
CA MET A 211 7.03 8.64 -19.48
C MET A 211 5.89 9.57 -19.95
N PRO A 212 6.12 10.45 -20.95
CA PRO A 212 5.15 11.48 -21.30
C PRO A 212 3.90 10.98 -22.02
N PHE A 213 3.86 9.72 -22.44
CA PHE A 213 2.72 9.11 -23.12
C PHE A 213 1.85 8.25 -22.20
N ILE A 214 2.18 8.20 -20.90
CA ILE A 214 1.39 7.46 -19.92
C ILE A 214 -0.02 8.04 -19.84
N SER A 215 -1.04 7.18 -19.85
CA SER A 215 -2.45 7.55 -19.85
C SER A 215 -3.13 7.14 -18.55
N GLY A 216 -4.28 7.76 -18.26
CA GLY A 216 -5.16 7.33 -17.18
C GLY A 216 -5.60 5.87 -17.34
N ASP A 217 -5.97 5.46 -18.55
CA ASP A 217 -6.41 4.08 -18.82
C ASP A 217 -5.34 3.05 -18.48
N LEU A 218 -4.08 3.28 -18.92
CA LEU A 218 -2.96 2.38 -18.58
C LEU A 218 -2.75 2.28 -17.07
N LEU A 219 -2.82 3.42 -16.37
CA LEU A 219 -2.63 3.47 -14.92
C LEU A 219 -3.80 2.80 -14.18
N SER A 220 -5.02 2.93 -14.70
CA SER A 220 -6.22 2.26 -14.18
C SER A 220 -6.10 0.74 -14.33
N ASP A 221 -5.73 0.26 -15.51
CA ASP A 221 -5.51 -1.17 -15.79
C ASP A 221 -4.40 -1.75 -14.91
N PHE A 222 -3.26 -1.04 -14.82
CA PHE A 222 -2.16 -1.42 -13.95
C PHE A 222 -2.61 -1.52 -12.49
N PHE A 223 -3.35 -0.52 -12.01
CA PHE A 223 -3.81 -0.49 -10.62
C PHE A 223 -4.80 -1.62 -10.33
N GLY A 224 -5.73 -1.93 -11.24
CA GLY A 224 -6.64 -3.08 -11.12
C GLY A 224 -5.90 -4.43 -11.08
N ALA A 225 -4.83 -4.59 -11.86
CA ALA A 225 -3.97 -5.76 -11.78
C ALA A 225 -3.17 -5.83 -10.47
N ALA A 226 -2.81 -4.67 -9.90
CA ALA A 226 -2.09 -4.57 -8.64
C ALA A 226 -2.97 -4.88 -7.42
N THR A 227 -4.26 -4.53 -7.47
CA THR A 227 -5.20 -4.77 -6.37
C THR A 227 -5.71 -6.22 -6.31
N SER A 228 -5.72 -6.93 -7.44
CA SER A 228 -6.21 -8.32 -7.55
C SER A 228 -5.28 -9.41 -6.99
N GLY A 229 -4.22 -9.06 -6.25
CA GLY A 229 -3.43 -10.07 -5.55
C GLY A 229 -2.40 -9.53 -4.57
N ALA A 230 -1.74 -10.46 -3.87
CA ALA A 230 -0.75 -10.14 -2.85
C ALA A 230 0.61 -9.73 -3.44
N GLY A 231 1.38 -8.98 -2.64
CA GLY A 231 2.77 -8.63 -2.94
C GLY A 231 2.98 -7.44 -3.89
N ALA A 232 4.23 -7.28 -4.33
CA ALA A 232 4.64 -6.22 -5.25
C ALA A 232 4.32 -6.58 -6.71
N LEU A 233 4.03 -5.57 -7.53
CA LEU A 233 3.77 -5.71 -8.96
C LEU A 233 4.65 -4.76 -9.76
N PHE A 234 5.32 -5.26 -10.78
CA PHE A 234 6.13 -4.45 -11.69
C PHE A 234 5.66 -4.61 -13.13
N THR A 235 5.78 -3.54 -13.91
CA THR A 235 5.53 -3.62 -15.36
C THR A 235 6.68 -4.34 -16.05
N GLN A 236 6.37 -5.32 -16.88
CA GLN A 236 7.32 -6.05 -17.71
C GLN A 236 7.59 -5.27 -19.00
N HIS A 237 8.86 -4.99 -19.23
CA HIS A 237 9.41 -4.41 -20.46
C HIS A 237 10.30 -5.42 -21.17
N SER A 238 10.70 -5.11 -22.42
CA SER A 238 11.64 -5.94 -23.18
C SER A 238 13.01 -6.11 -22.50
N LYS A 239 13.42 -5.14 -21.67
CA LYS A 239 14.71 -5.12 -20.96
C LYS A 239 14.63 -5.53 -19.48
N GLY A 240 13.46 -5.99 -19.00
CA GLY A 240 13.23 -6.38 -17.60
C GLY A 240 12.04 -5.68 -16.95
N LEU A 241 12.01 -5.64 -15.61
CA LEU A 241 10.92 -5.07 -14.83
C LEU A 241 11.11 -3.57 -14.56
N GLY A 242 10.05 -2.77 -14.63
CA GLY A 242 10.18 -1.32 -14.53
C GLY A 242 8.90 -0.62 -14.16
N PHE A 243 8.84 0.67 -14.48
CA PHE A 243 7.68 1.52 -14.20
C PHE A 243 6.50 1.25 -15.14
N PRO A 244 5.25 1.55 -14.70
CA PRO A 244 4.88 1.75 -13.30
C PRO A 244 5.07 0.46 -12.48
N PHE A 245 5.30 0.60 -11.18
CA PHE A 245 5.31 -0.53 -10.25
C PHE A 245 4.63 -0.15 -8.94
N LEU A 246 4.15 -1.13 -8.18
CA LEU A 246 3.49 -0.93 -6.89
C LEU A 246 4.20 -1.75 -5.83
N LEU A 247 4.49 -1.11 -4.70
CA LEU A 247 5.05 -1.73 -3.50
C LEU A 247 4.08 -1.58 -2.32
N ARG A 248 4.21 -2.46 -1.34
CA ARG A 248 3.55 -2.36 -0.04
C ARG A 248 4.46 -1.65 0.96
N ARG A 249 3.87 -0.96 1.94
CA ARG A 249 4.62 -0.25 3.00
C ARG A 249 5.56 -1.19 3.77
N GLU A 250 5.12 -2.42 4.03
CA GLU A 250 5.92 -3.48 4.67
C GLU A 250 7.21 -3.83 3.89
N ASN A 251 7.28 -3.52 2.58
CA ASN A 251 8.47 -3.77 1.77
C ASN A 251 9.63 -2.82 2.12
N LEU A 252 9.40 -1.80 2.96
CA LEU A 252 10.42 -0.84 3.41
C LEU A 252 11.66 -1.56 3.97
N ALA A 253 11.49 -2.56 4.84
CA ALA A 253 12.61 -3.29 5.43
C ALA A 253 13.48 -4.00 4.38
N ILE A 254 12.87 -4.49 3.29
CA ILE A 254 13.59 -5.14 2.18
C ILE A 254 14.36 -4.09 1.37
N VAL A 255 13.75 -2.93 1.13
CA VAL A 255 14.38 -1.79 0.44
C VAL A 255 15.59 -1.28 1.23
N GLU A 256 15.43 -1.02 2.53
CA GLU A 256 16.51 -0.57 3.42
C GLU A 256 17.67 -1.57 3.47
N LYS A 257 17.37 -2.87 3.60
CA LYS A 257 18.37 -3.95 3.58
C LYS A 257 19.09 -4.07 2.24
N GLN A 258 18.46 -3.67 1.14
CA GLN A 258 19.10 -3.67 -0.17
C GLN A 258 20.02 -2.46 -0.33
N ILE A 259 19.57 -1.28 0.11
CA ILE A 259 20.36 -0.04 0.12
C ILE A 259 21.61 -0.21 0.99
N SER A 260 21.48 -0.79 2.18
CA SER A 260 22.62 -1.00 3.10
C SER A 260 23.70 -1.94 2.54
N LYS A 261 23.35 -2.77 1.54
CA LYS A 261 24.29 -3.62 0.79
C LYS A 261 24.89 -2.94 -0.45
N GLY A 262 24.55 -1.67 -0.72
CA GLY A 262 24.97 -0.94 -1.92
C GLY A 262 24.30 -1.43 -3.21
N GLU A 263 23.23 -2.23 -3.14
CA GLU A 263 22.60 -2.83 -4.30
C GLU A 263 21.50 -1.94 -4.89
N LEU A 264 21.85 -0.88 -5.62
CA LEU A 264 20.90 0.16 -6.04
C LEU A 264 20.04 -0.16 -7.28
N SER A 265 19.85 -1.45 -7.61
CA SER A 265 19.14 -1.89 -8.82
C SER A 265 17.66 -2.18 -8.57
N LEU A 266 16.79 -1.57 -9.38
CA LEU A 266 15.36 -1.85 -9.37
C LEU A 266 15.05 -3.32 -9.75
N GLN A 267 15.82 -3.90 -10.69
CA GLN A 267 15.67 -5.30 -11.08
C GLN A 267 15.94 -6.25 -9.91
N ARG A 268 16.99 -5.95 -9.12
CA ARG A 268 17.32 -6.74 -7.92
C ARG A 268 16.24 -6.61 -6.85
N LEU A 269 15.65 -5.43 -6.72
CA LEU A 269 14.53 -5.21 -5.79
C LEU A 269 13.32 -6.06 -6.18
N ALA A 270 12.90 -6.01 -7.44
CA ALA A 270 11.80 -6.83 -7.93
C ALA A 270 12.03 -8.34 -7.69
N LYS A 271 13.26 -8.82 -7.93
CA LYS A 271 13.64 -10.21 -7.63
C LYS A 271 13.57 -10.56 -6.14
N ARG A 272 14.09 -9.68 -5.27
CA ARG A 272 14.07 -9.89 -3.80
C ARG A 272 12.67 -9.90 -3.22
N LEU A 273 11.77 -9.13 -3.82
CA LEU A 273 10.36 -9.08 -3.45
C LEU A 273 9.55 -10.25 -4.02
N ALA A 274 10.16 -11.14 -4.82
CA ALA A 274 9.46 -12.14 -5.63
C ALA A 274 8.28 -11.50 -6.39
N ALA A 275 8.53 -10.33 -6.98
CA ALA A 275 7.47 -9.49 -7.51
C ALA A 275 6.77 -10.14 -8.70
N ARG A 276 5.46 -9.91 -8.77
CA ARG A 276 4.65 -10.26 -9.94
C ARG A 276 5.03 -9.36 -11.12
N ALA A 277 4.92 -9.89 -12.31
CA ALA A 277 5.09 -9.16 -13.56
C ALA A 277 3.72 -8.87 -14.19
N TRP A 278 3.50 -7.62 -14.59
CA TRP A 278 2.32 -7.20 -15.35
C TRP A 278 2.74 -6.85 -16.77
N VAL A 279 2.02 -7.38 -17.76
CA VAL A 279 2.23 -7.09 -19.17
C VAL A 279 1.03 -6.26 -19.64
N PRO A 280 1.23 -5.02 -20.12
CA PRO A 280 0.14 -4.23 -20.69
C PRO A 280 -0.42 -4.88 -21.95
N SER A 281 -1.67 -4.58 -22.29
CA SER A 281 -2.19 -4.92 -23.61
C SER A 281 -1.38 -4.24 -24.72
N THR A 282 -1.37 -4.82 -25.91
CA THR A 282 -0.65 -4.28 -27.08
C THR A 282 -1.09 -2.85 -27.44
N GLU A 283 -2.34 -2.50 -27.16
CA GLU A 283 -2.93 -1.19 -27.45
C GLU A 283 -2.30 -0.06 -26.62
N VAL A 284 -2.00 -0.33 -25.34
CA VAL A 284 -1.47 0.67 -24.41
C VAL A 284 0.03 0.54 -24.18
N GLN A 285 0.68 -0.50 -24.70
CA GLN A 285 2.11 -0.74 -24.51
C GLN A 285 2.99 0.43 -24.98
N SER A 286 2.60 1.14 -26.05
CA SER A 286 3.34 2.32 -26.54
C SER A 286 3.35 3.49 -25.55
N SER A 287 2.39 3.55 -24.61
CA SER A 287 2.29 4.59 -23.59
C SER A 287 3.39 4.48 -22.51
N LEU A 288 4.05 3.33 -22.40
CA LEU A 288 5.18 3.10 -21.50
C LEU A 288 6.52 3.65 -22.02
N TYR A 289 6.52 4.35 -23.14
CA TYR A 289 7.74 4.85 -23.76
C TYR A 289 8.47 5.84 -22.84
N ASN A 290 9.70 5.48 -22.47
CA ASN A 290 10.56 6.25 -21.58
C ASN A 290 11.62 7.02 -22.39
N ILE A 291 11.81 8.30 -22.04
CA ILE A 291 12.83 9.17 -22.61
C ILE A 291 14.10 9.15 -21.75
N ASN A 292 15.17 8.49 -22.21
CA ASN A 292 16.44 8.42 -21.50
C ASN A 292 17.61 9.08 -22.24
N THR A 293 17.50 9.21 -23.56
CA THR A 293 18.54 9.73 -24.46
C THR A 293 18.01 10.86 -25.35
N PRO A 294 18.88 11.67 -25.98
CA PRO A 294 18.46 12.68 -26.95
C PRO A 294 17.70 12.07 -28.13
N GLU A 295 18.10 10.88 -28.57
CA GLU A 295 17.44 10.11 -29.63
C GLU A 295 16.02 9.73 -29.21
N ASP A 296 15.83 9.25 -27.97
CA ASP A 296 14.50 8.91 -27.46
C ASP A 296 13.58 10.14 -27.47
N PHE A 297 14.13 11.33 -27.16
CA PHE A 297 13.39 12.58 -27.14
C PHE A 297 13.02 13.08 -28.54
N ALA A 298 13.90 12.91 -29.53
CA ALA A 298 13.61 13.21 -30.92
C ALA A 298 12.47 12.33 -31.45
N GLU A 299 12.53 11.03 -31.15
CA GLU A 299 11.48 10.07 -31.48
C GLU A 299 10.16 10.40 -30.77
N ALA A 300 10.20 10.78 -29.49
CA ALA A 300 9.00 11.23 -28.78
C ALA A 300 8.35 12.45 -29.44
N LYS A 301 9.15 13.43 -29.91
CA LYS A 301 8.60 14.58 -30.65
C LYS A 301 7.93 14.17 -31.95
N ARG A 302 8.49 13.19 -32.66
CA ARG A 302 7.88 12.64 -33.89
C ARG A 302 6.52 12.03 -33.59
N ARG A 303 6.46 11.11 -32.60
CA ARG A 303 5.20 10.49 -32.14
C ARG A 303 4.16 11.50 -31.69
N TRP A 304 4.59 12.54 -30.97
CA TRP A 304 3.69 13.60 -30.51
C TRP A 304 3.00 14.32 -31.66
N ARG A 305 3.76 14.66 -32.71
CA ARG A 305 3.22 15.31 -33.93
C ARG A 305 2.29 14.38 -34.72
N GLU A 306 2.66 13.11 -34.85
CA GLU A 306 1.85 12.11 -35.58
C GLU A 306 0.50 11.84 -34.91
N ALA A 307 0.44 11.96 -33.57
CA ALA A 307 -0.80 11.83 -32.81
C ALA A 307 -1.73 13.06 -32.91
N GLY A 308 -1.35 14.10 -33.66
CA GLY A 308 -2.15 15.33 -33.80
C GLY A 308 -2.28 16.14 -32.51
N ARG A 309 -1.32 16.03 -31.58
CA ARG A 309 -1.31 16.67 -30.26
C ARG A 309 -0.28 17.79 -30.15
#